data_AF-A0A6V8MYK7-F1
#
_entry.id   AF-A0A6V8MYK7-F1
#
_cell.length_a   1.000
_cell.length_b   1.000
_cell.length_c   1.000
_cell.angle_alpha   90.00
_cell.angle_beta   90.00
_cell.angle_gamma   90.00
#
_symmetry.space_group_name_H-M   'P 1'
#
loop_
_entity.id
_entity.type
_entity.pdbx_description
1 polymer ?
#
loop_
_entity_poly.entity_id
_entity_poly.type
_entity_poly.pdbx_seq_one_letter_code
_entity_poly.pdbx_strand_id
1 'polypeptide(L)'
;MHKAVRLLIIYLLLLAPAATGCAAQRAGLSSVGFAIQVGAFSDVKNAERLTRKLQEQGIEAFYFKRENGIYAVRFGDFAKRDDARKVAQKLVKEKTIGSYFIAPPQPDRTMLVRETVIEKAPAPSITKPTKPAPTGKKKEEPAKRDRGDMGNIAARTAERFVGIPYRWGGDTVVDGMDCSGFVRAVYNLCGINIPRTSREQYRVGDAVGREELKDGDLVFFGASGEEINHVGIFVGNGRFVHAPRRGDDIKVSSMDDAYFQKRFVGAKRYF
;
A
#
# COMPACT_ATOMS: atom_id res chain seq x y z
N MET A 1 20.15 -69.08 -19.25
CA MET A 1 18.99 -68.37 -19.84
C MET A 1 18.80 -67.07 -19.07
N HIS A 2 18.61 -65.93 -19.76
CA HIS A 2 18.31 -64.59 -19.20
C HIS A 2 19.38 -63.97 -18.29
N LYS A 3 19.63 -62.65 -18.26
CA LYS A 3 19.27 -61.53 -19.16
C LYS A 3 20.36 -60.46 -18.98
N ALA A 4 20.81 -59.81 -20.04
CA ALA A 4 21.71 -58.65 -19.93
C ALA A 4 20.89 -57.35 -19.80
N VAL A 5 21.26 -56.47 -18.86
CA VAL A 5 20.89 -55.04 -18.87
C VAL A 5 22.06 -54.21 -18.33
N ARG A 6 22.55 -53.26 -19.12
CA ARG A 6 23.44 -52.17 -18.69
C ARG A 6 22.59 -50.99 -18.20
N LEU A 7 23.00 -50.31 -17.12
CA LEU A 7 22.69 -48.88 -16.88
C LEU A 7 23.67 -48.35 -15.81
N LEU A 8 24.76 -47.69 -16.21
CA LEU A 8 24.91 -46.26 -16.51
C LEU A 8 25.09 -45.40 -15.25
N ILE A 9 26.32 -44.92 -15.06
CA ILE A 9 26.70 -43.90 -14.07
C ILE A 9 26.30 -42.53 -14.61
N ILE A 10 25.51 -41.75 -13.87
CA ILE A 10 25.52 -40.28 -13.95
C ILE A 10 25.45 -39.71 -12.53
N TYR A 11 26.52 -39.02 -12.14
CA TYR A 11 26.59 -38.18 -10.95
C TYR A 11 26.13 -36.78 -11.37
N LEU A 12 25.03 -36.25 -10.80
CA LEU A 12 24.63 -34.86 -11.05
C LEU A 12 24.34 -34.13 -9.75
N LEU A 13 25.33 -33.35 -9.33
CA LEU A 13 25.25 -32.39 -8.25
C LEU A 13 24.49 -31.16 -8.74
N LEU A 14 23.28 -30.91 -8.22
CA LEU A 14 22.55 -29.65 -8.38
C LEU A 14 22.10 -29.21 -6.98
N LEU A 15 22.91 -28.41 -6.26
CA LEU A 15 22.87 -26.94 -6.33
C LEU A 15 21.43 -26.40 -6.29
N ALA A 16 20.94 -26.15 -5.07
CA ALA A 16 19.82 -25.27 -4.86
C ALA A 16 20.20 -23.83 -5.26
N PRO A 17 19.40 -23.12 -6.09
CA PRO A 17 19.56 -21.68 -6.25
C PRO A 17 18.97 -20.98 -5.03
N ALA A 18 19.81 -20.22 -4.33
CA ALA A 18 19.40 -19.38 -3.22
C ALA A 18 18.46 -18.25 -3.68
N ALA A 19 17.46 -17.94 -2.84
CA ALA A 19 16.91 -16.60 -2.58
C ALA A 19 16.96 -15.54 -3.71
N THR A 20 16.37 -15.82 -4.88
CA THR A 20 16.15 -14.82 -5.96
C THR A 20 14.70 -14.35 -6.08
N GLY A 21 13.76 -14.93 -5.34
CA GLY A 21 12.31 -14.71 -5.53
C GLY A 21 11.77 -13.30 -5.19
N CYS A 22 12.30 -12.64 -4.16
CA CYS A 22 11.70 -11.40 -3.62
C CYS A 22 11.80 -10.20 -4.58
N ALA A 23 12.93 -10.02 -5.28
CA ALA A 23 13.12 -8.89 -6.20
C ALA A 23 12.24 -8.99 -7.46
N ALA A 24 12.10 -10.19 -8.02
CA ALA A 24 11.27 -10.42 -9.21
C ALA A 24 9.76 -10.30 -8.90
N GLN A 25 9.32 -10.69 -7.71
CA GLN A 25 7.91 -10.67 -7.32
C GLN A 25 7.38 -9.26 -7.02
N ARG A 26 8.25 -8.29 -6.69
CA ARG A 26 7.85 -6.87 -6.53
C ARG A 26 7.86 -6.08 -7.85
N ALA A 27 8.24 -6.68 -8.98
CA ALA A 27 8.20 -6.03 -10.30
C ALA A 27 6.75 -5.70 -10.70
N GLY A 28 6.39 -4.41 -10.71
CA GLY A 28 5.02 -3.92 -10.89
C GLY A 28 4.44 -3.19 -9.68
N LEU A 29 5.18 -3.11 -8.57
CA LEU A 29 4.92 -2.16 -7.49
C LEU A 29 5.75 -0.89 -7.73
N SER A 30 5.13 0.28 -7.62
CA SER A 30 5.83 1.55 -7.56
C SER A 30 5.50 2.28 -6.26
N SER A 31 6.52 2.86 -5.62
CA SER A 31 6.28 3.89 -4.60
C SER A 31 5.64 5.08 -5.29
N VAL A 32 4.50 5.56 -4.77
CA VAL A 32 3.89 6.80 -5.25
C VAL A 32 4.90 7.94 -5.04
N GLY A 33 5.16 8.69 -6.10
CA GLY A 33 6.03 9.86 -6.13
C GLY A 33 5.57 11.01 -5.23
N PHE A 34 6.09 12.20 -5.49
CA PHE A 34 5.49 13.41 -4.93
C PHE A 34 4.03 13.48 -5.38
N ALA A 35 3.12 13.77 -4.47
CA ALA A 35 1.70 13.93 -4.76
C ALA A 35 1.21 15.29 -4.26
N ILE A 36 0.14 15.78 -4.87
CA ILE A 36 -0.50 17.02 -4.45
C ILE A 36 -1.65 16.64 -3.51
N GLN A 37 -1.63 17.21 -2.31
CA GLN A 37 -2.67 17.00 -1.30
C GLN A 37 -3.41 18.31 -1.05
N VAL A 38 -4.74 18.30 -1.16
CA VAL A 38 -5.60 19.48 -1.06
C VAL A 38 -6.64 19.30 0.03
N GLY A 39 -6.82 20.37 0.79
CA GLY A 39 -7.98 20.59 1.64
C GLY A 39 -7.98 19.89 3.00
N ALA A 40 -8.95 20.36 3.77
CA ALA A 40 -9.41 19.88 5.06
C ALA A 40 -10.94 20.02 5.05
N PHE A 41 -11.61 19.23 4.23
CA PHE A 41 -13.05 19.33 3.98
C PHE A 41 -13.82 18.71 5.15
N SER A 42 -14.71 19.46 5.78
CA SER A 42 -15.65 18.93 6.79
C SER A 42 -16.78 18.10 6.17
N ASP A 43 -17.18 18.42 4.94
CA ASP A 43 -18.17 17.68 4.15
C ASP A 43 -17.47 16.83 3.07
N VAL A 44 -17.82 15.55 3.07
CA VAL A 44 -17.39 14.53 2.12
C VAL A 44 -17.67 14.91 0.66
N LYS A 45 -18.82 15.54 0.37
CA LYS A 45 -19.23 15.94 -0.99
C LYS A 45 -18.32 17.01 -1.61
N ASN A 46 -17.63 17.79 -0.76
CA ASN A 46 -16.69 18.80 -1.22
C ASN A 46 -15.35 18.18 -1.64
N ALA A 47 -14.88 17.15 -0.93
CA ALA A 47 -13.71 16.37 -1.32
C ALA A 47 -13.98 15.57 -2.61
N GLU A 48 -15.17 14.96 -2.71
CA GLU A 48 -15.61 14.25 -3.91
C GLU A 48 -15.68 15.16 -5.14
N ARG A 49 -16.38 16.30 -5.07
CA ARG A 49 -16.52 17.21 -6.22
C ARG A 49 -15.17 17.69 -6.75
N LEU A 50 -14.19 17.93 -5.88
CA LEU A 50 -12.81 18.20 -6.31
C LEU A 50 -12.16 16.98 -6.96
N THR A 51 -12.31 15.79 -6.36
CA THR A 51 -11.76 14.54 -6.90
C THR A 51 -12.29 14.25 -8.30
N ARG A 52 -13.61 14.35 -8.49
CA ARG A 52 -14.30 14.18 -9.78
C ARG A 52 -13.79 15.20 -10.81
N LYS A 53 -13.70 16.49 -10.45
CA LYS A 53 -13.16 17.55 -11.31
C LYS A 53 -11.71 17.29 -11.76
N LEU A 54 -10.89 16.70 -10.89
CA LEU A 54 -9.51 16.31 -11.24
C LEU A 54 -9.49 15.09 -12.18
N GLN A 55 -10.30 14.06 -11.89
CA GLN A 55 -10.43 12.87 -12.72
C GLN A 55 -10.96 13.18 -14.13
N GLU A 56 -11.93 14.10 -14.25
CA GLU A 56 -12.43 14.65 -15.53
C GLU A 56 -11.33 15.37 -16.33
N GLN A 57 -10.31 15.91 -15.67
CA GLN A 57 -9.11 16.48 -16.29
C GLN A 57 -8.00 15.45 -16.55
N GLY A 58 -8.29 14.14 -16.41
CA GLY A 58 -7.33 13.05 -16.58
C GLY A 58 -6.33 12.90 -15.43
N ILE A 59 -6.58 13.53 -14.28
CA ILE A 59 -5.68 13.51 -13.12
C ILE A 59 -6.19 12.44 -12.13
N GLU A 60 -5.40 11.38 -11.94
CA GLU A 60 -5.71 10.35 -10.96
C GLU A 60 -5.71 10.94 -9.54
N ALA A 61 -6.88 10.93 -8.91
CA ALA A 61 -7.18 11.57 -7.65
C ALA A 61 -8.05 10.66 -6.77
N PHE A 62 -7.77 10.69 -5.46
CA PHE A 62 -8.52 9.98 -4.43
C PHE A 62 -8.72 10.89 -3.23
N TYR A 63 -9.70 10.60 -2.38
CA TYR A 63 -9.84 11.30 -1.11
C TYR A 63 -10.01 10.35 0.06
N PHE A 64 -9.63 10.84 1.25
CA PHE A 64 -9.54 10.03 2.45
C PHE A 64 -9.90 10.84 3.69
N LYS A 65 -10.38 10.15 4.72
CA LYS A 65 -10.74 10.72 6.03
C LYS A 65 -9.50 10.72 6.94
N ARG A 66 -9.16 11.88 7.48
CA ARG A 66 -8.13 12.05 8.51
C ARG A 66 -8.74 11.92 9.91
N GLU A 67 -7.87 11.96 10.91
CA GLU A 67 -8.24 12.24 12.30
C GLU A 67 -9.14 13.49 12.37
N ASN A 68 -10.07 13.50 13.33
CA ASN A 68 -11.10 14.53 13.54
C ASN A 68 -12.18 14.63 12.43
N GLY A 69 -12.30 13.62 11.56
CA GLY A 69 -13.41 13.51 10.59
C GLY A 69 -13.27 14.37 9.33
N ILE A 70 -12.11 15.00 9.16
CA ILE A 70 -11.77 15.90 8.06
C ILE A 70 -11.33 15.09 6.84
N TYR A 71 -11.90 15.35 5.66
CA TYR A 71 -11.48 14.74 4.40
C TYR A 71 -10.38 15.54 3.71
N ALA A 72 -9.51 14.87 2.97
CA ALA A 72 -8.51 15.49 2.10
C ALA A 72 -8.40 14.72 0.78
N VAL A 73 -8.10 15.44 -0.30
CA VAL A 73 -7.88 14.85 -1.63
C VAL A 73 -6.36 14.73 -1.85
N ARG A 74 -5.88 13.58 -2.34
CA ARG A 74 -4.51 13.34 -2.79
C ARG A 74 -4.54 12.94 -4.26
N PHE A 75 -3.68 13.52 -5.08
CA PHE A 75 -3.65 13.25 -6.52
C PHE A 75 -2.28 13.43 -7.15
N GLY A 76 -2.07 12.73 -8.27
CA GLY A 76 -0.85 12.73 -9.05
C GLY A 76 0.30 11.92 -8.45
N ASP A 77 1.16 11.45 -9.34
CA ASP A 77 2.37 10.68 -9.08
C ASP A 77 3.53 11.34 -9.85
N PHE A 78 4.31 12.17 -9.15
CA PHE A 78 5.35 13.00 -9.77
C PHE A 78 6.74 12.59 -9.30
N ALA A 79 7.63 12.26 -10.24
CA ALA A 79 9.02 11.91 -9.93
C ALA A 79 9.79 13.04 -9.22
N LYS A 80 9.44 14.31 -9.47
CA LYS A 80 10.09 15.49 -8.88
C LYS A 80 9.09 16.40 -8.18
N ARG A 81 9.50 16.93 -7.03
CA ARG A 81 8.72 17.89 -6.22
C ARG A 81 8.32 19.13 -7.01
N ASP A 82 9.18 19.60 -7.90
CA ASP A 82 8.91 20.79 -8.71
C ASP A 82 7.89 20.54 -9.83
N ASP A 83 7.76 19.32 -10.32
CA ASP A 83 6.74 18.99 -11.32
C ASP A 83 5.35 18.89 -10.65
N ALA A 84 5.29 18.27 -9.46
CA ALA A 84 4.11 18.34 -8.59
C ALA A 84 3.73 19.80 -8.26
N ARG A 85 4.72 20.65 -7.95
CA ARG A 85 4.52 22.08 -7.69
C ARG A 85 3.98 22.83 -8.91
N LYS A 86 4.54 22.61 -10.11
CA LYS A 86 4.06 23.25 -11.35
C LYS A 86 2.60 22.89 -11.63
N VAL A 87 2.22 21.62 -11.49
CA VAL A 87 0.83 21.20 -11.68
C VAL A 87 -0.08 21.79 -10.61
N ALA A 88 0.33 21.79 -9.34
CA ALA A 88 -0.45 22.43 -8.28
C ALA A 88 -0.62 23.95 -8.51
N GLN A 89 0.44 24.66 -8.92
CA GLN A 89 0.39 26.08 -9.27
C GLN A 89 -0.53 26.36 -10.46
N LYS A 90 -0.51 25.50 -11.49
CA LYS A 90 -1.46 25.57 -12.62
C LYS A 90 -2.90 25.44 -12.13
N LEU A 91 -3.20 24.42 -11.32
CA LEU A 91 -4.54 24.19 -10.77
C LEU A 91 -5.01 25.30 -9.82
N VAL A 92 -4.10 25.97 -9.10
CA VAL A 92 -4.41 27.19 -8.32
C VAL A 92 -4.74 28.35 -9.25
N LYS A 93 -3.94 28.58 -10.30
CA LYS A 93 -4.19 29.64 -11.30
C LYS A 93 -5.53 29.45 -12.02
N GLU A 94 -5.90 28.21 -12.30
CA GLU A 94 -7.18 27.80 -12.89
C GLU A 94 -8.35 27.81 -11.89
N LYS A 95 -8.12 28.16 -10.61
CA LYS A 95 -9.10 28.13 -9.51
C LYS A 95 -9.75 26.74 -9.33
N THR A 96 -9.04 25.67 -9.69
CA THR A 96 -9.45 24.28 -9.45
C THR A 96 -9.14 23.86 -8.02
N ILE A 97 -8.04 24.34 -7.44
CA ILE A 97 -7.67 24.11 -6.03
C ILE A 97 -7.34 25.45 -5.34
N GLY A 98 -7.59 25.53 -4.03
CA GLY A 98 -7.26 26.71 -3.23
C GLY A 98 -5.86 26.64 -2.64
N SER A 99 -5.71 25.90 -1.55
CA SER A 99 -4.40 25.60 -0.92
C SER A 99 -4.00 24.14 -1.17
N TYR A 100 -2.68 23.91 -1.26
CA TYR A 100 -2.13 22.57 -1.48
C TYR A 100 -0.88 22.33 -0.63
N PHE A 101 -0.60 21.06 -0.38
CA PHE A 101 0.62 20.55 0.22
C PHE A 101 1.23 19.54 -0.77
N ILE A 102 2.49 19.72 -1.14
CA ILE A 102 3.21 18.68 -1.90
C ILE A 102 3.66 17.61 -0.91
N ALA A 103 2.90 16.54 -0.84
CA ALA A 103 3.26 15.37 -0.07
C ALA A 103 4.49 14.71 -0.71
N PRO A 104 5.54 14.41 0.06
CA PRO A 104 6.68 13.67 -0.47
C PRO A 104 6.25 12.25 -0.92
N PRO A 105 7.04 11.61 -1.79
CA PRO A 105 6.95 10.16 -1.93
C PRO A 105 7.13 9.53 -0.56
N GLN A 106 6.35 8.49 -0.26
CA GLN A 106 6.73 7.61 0.83
C GLN A 106 7.99 6.87 0.34
N PRO A 107 9.12 6.96 1.04
CA PRO A 107 10.36 6.39 0.54
C PRO A 107 10.19 4.88 0.34
N ASP A 108 10.58 4.37 -0.83
CA ASP A 108 10.69 2.93 -1.05
C ASP A 108 11.70 2.36 -0.06
N ARG A 109 11.19 1.84 1.04
CA ARG A 109 11.99 1.25 2.12
C ARG A 109 12.63 -0.07 1.73
N THR A 110 12.33 -0.61 0.55
CA THR A 110 12.96 -1.83 0.02
C THR A 110 14.45 -1.60 -0.28
N MET A 111 14.88 -0.36 -0.60
CA MET A 111 16.28 -0.04 -0.95
C MET A 111 17.19 0.38 0.22
N LEU A 112 16.74 0.40 1.48
CA LEU A 112 17.61 0.69 2.63
C LEU A 112 18.35 -0.57 3.12
N VAL A 113 19.22 -1.13 2.29
CA VAL A 113 20.15 -2.21 2.67
C VAL A 113 21.58 -1.85 2.23
N ARG A 114 22.43 -1.59 3.23
CA ARG A 114 23.91 -1.58 3.19
C ARG A 114 24.60 -0.58 2.25
N GLU A 115 25.05 0.52 2.85
CA GLU A 115 26.46 0.88 2.77
C GLU A 115 26.96 1.36 4.14
N THR A 116 27.42 0.43 4.97
CA THR A 116 28.15 0.74 6.22
C THR A 116 29.64 0.68 5.94
N VAL A 117 30.21 1.81 5.53
CA VAL A 117 31.66 2.03 5.65
C VAL A 117 31.95 2.23 7.14
N ILE A 118 32.82 1.38 7.69
CA ILE A 118 33.27 1.48 9.08
C ILE A 118 34.52 2.36 9.10
N GLU A 119 34.48 3.45 9.87
CA GLU A 119 35.69 4.13 10.32
C GLU A 119 35.60 4.42 11.83
N LYS A 120 36.75 4.48 12.52
CA LYS A 120 36.84 4.13 13.94
C LYS A 120 37.64 5.16 14.77
N ALA A 121 37.08 5.51 15.94
CA ALA A 121 37.72 6.17 17.10
C ALA A 121 38.09 7.67 16.94
N PRO A 122 38.35 8.42 18.05
CA PRO A 122 38.35 8.03 19.48
C PRO A 122 37.38 8.85 20.37
N ALA A 123 37.38 8.58 21.68
CA ALA A 123 36.68 9.34 22.72
C ALA A 123 37.67 9.98 23.72
N PRO A 124 37.29 11.09 24.39
CA PRO A 124 37.74 11.27 25.77
C PRO A 124 36.74 11.90 26.77
N SER A 125 37.00 11.57 28.03
CA SER A 125 36.47 12.05 29.33
C SER A 125 36.60 13.57 29.58
N ILE A 126 35.93 14.25 30.54
CA ILE A 126 34.81 14.00 31.49
C ILE A 126 34.38 15.39 32.06
N THR A 127 33.10 15.62 32.44
CA THR A 127 32.65 16.36 33.68
C THR A 127 31.14 16.68 33.71
N LYS A 128 30.61 16.89 34.93
CA LYS A 128 29.26 17.36 35.32
C LYS A 128 29.43 18.04 36.72
N PRO A 129 28.48 18.81 37.31
CA PRO A 129 27.23 19.39 36.79
C PRO A 129 27.03 20.90 37.10
N THR A 130 26.13 21.59 36.38
CA THR A 130 25.25 22.64 36.96
C THR A 130 24.09 22.99 36.00
N LYS A 131 22.95 23.45 36.53
CA LYS A 131 21.67 23.78 35.85
C LYS A 131 21.03 24.93 36.67
N PRO A 132 20.35 25.98 36.13
CA PRO A 132 19.18 25.81 35.23
C PRO A 132 18.84 26.84 34.12
N ALA A 133 18.26 26.28 33.03
CA ALA A 133 17.22 26.84 32.14
C ALA A 133 17.59 28.11 31.30
N PRO A 134 17.18 28.20 30.01
CA PRO A 134 15.80 28.03 29.56
C PRO A 134 15.56 26.90 28.54
N THR A 135 14.28 26.60 28.30
CA THR A 135 13.76 25.57 27.39
C THR A 135 13.93 25.94 25.92
N GLY A 136 15.13 25.71 25.37
CA GLY A 136 15.36 25.73 23.93
C GLY A 136 14.60 24.61 23.21
N LYS A 137 13.83 24.96 22.16
CA LYS A 137 13.08 24.01 21.33
C LYS A 137 14.06 23.01 20.68
N LYS A 138 13.97 21.73 21.06
CA LYS A 138 14.67 20.67 20.34
C LYS A 138 14.04 20.52 18.96
N LYS A 139 14.83 20.69 17.91
CA LYS A 139 14.41 20.46 16.53
C LYS A 139 14.33 18.94 16.33
N GLU A 140 13.15 18.37 16.48
CA GLU A 140 12.96 16.92 16.34
C GLU A 140 13.26 16.47 14.90
N GLU A 141 14.23 15.58 14.77
CA GLU A 141 14.50 14.85 13.53
C GLU A 141 13.34 13.89 13.25
N PRO A 142 12.91 13.70 11.98
CA PRO A 142 11.78 12.83 11.68
C PRO A 142 12.10 11.36 12.01
N ALA A 143 11.35 10.78 12.93
CA ALA A 143 11.53 9.39 13.34
C ALA A 143 11.33 8.41 12.15
N LYS A 144 12.24 7.44 12.02
CA LYS A 144 12.21 6.38 11.00
C LYS A 144 11.03 5.40 11.21
N ARG A 145 9.81 5.76 10.77
CA ARG A 145 8.61 4.88 10.83
C ARG A 145 8.84 3.50 10.21
N ASP A 146 8.74 2.43 11.00
CA ASP A 146 9.06 1.07 10.59
C ASP A 146 8.13 0.51 9.49
N ARG A 147 8.59 -0.47 8.69
CA ARG A 147 7.75 -1.08 7.64
C ARG A 147 6.52 -1.79 8.22
N GLY A 148 6.63 -2.35 9.43
CA GLY A 148 5.50 -2.94 10.14
C GLY A 148 4.36 -1.96 10.44
N ASP A 149 4.64 -0.64 10.53
CA ASP A 149 3.59 0.38 10.74
C ASP A 149 2.72 0.57 9.49
N MET A 150 3.27 0.40 8.28
CA MET A 150 2.51 0.68 7.05
C MET A 150 1.40 -0.34 6.78
N GLY A 151 1.61 -1.63 7.08
CA GLY A 151 0.56 -2.65 7.01
C GLY A 151 -0.59 -2.35 7.98
N ASN A 152 -0.26 -2.02 9.22
CA ASN A 152 -1.22 -1.57 10.23
C ASN A 152 -1.97 -0.28 9.81
N ILE A 153 -1.29 0.67 9.15
CA ILE A 153 -1.94 1.85 8.58
C ILE A 153 -2.88 1.48 7.43
N ALA A 154 -2.48 0.57 6.53
CA ALA A 154 -3.34 0.10 5.44
C ALA A 154 -4.61 -0.59 5.97
N ALA A 155 -4.48 -1.47 6.97
CA ALA A 155 -5.61 -2.08 7.66
C ALA A 155 -6.56 -1.05 8.28
N ARG A 156 -6.05 -0.11 9.10
CA ARG A 156 -6.86 0.95 9.71
C ARG A 156 -7.45 1.93 8.68
N THR A 157 -6.79 2.14 7.54
CA THR A 157 -7.32 2.95 6.43
C THR A 157 -8.44 2.19 5.73
N ALA A 158 -8.30 0.88 5.47
CA ALA A 158 -9.32 0.02 4.88
C ALA A 158 -10.64 0.06 5.66
N GLU A 159 -10.59 0.01 6.99
CA GLU A 159 -11.77 0.15 7.86
C GLU A 159 -12.54 1.47 7.66
N ARG A 160 -11.90 2.54 7.15
CA ARG A 160 -12.57 3.82 6.87
C ARG A 160 -13.44 3.81 5.62
N PHE A 161 -13.38 2.75 4.82
CA PHE A 161 -14.17 2.57 3.60
C PHE A 161 -15.43 1.72 3.84
N VAL A 162 -15.59 1.14 5.03
CA VAL A 162 -16.78 0.32 5.37
C VAL A 162 -18.06 1.15 5.22
N GLY A 163 -19.07 0.57 4.57
CA GLY A 163 -20.35 1.22 4.24
C GLY A 163 -20.39 1.94 2.88
N ILE A 164 -19.30 1.90 2.08
CA ILE A 164 -19.33 2.39 0.69
C ILE A 164 -19.96 1.32 -0.20
N PRO A 165 -20.93 1.66 -1.09
CA PRO A 165 -21.55 0.69 -1.98
C PRO A 165 -20.58 0.02 -2.95
N TYR A 166 -20.80 -1.26 -3.24
CA TYR A 166 -20.08 -1.94 -4.32
C TYR A 166 -20.53 -1.43 -5.70
N ARG A 167 -19.57 -1.13 -6.58
CA ARG A 167 -19.81 -0.90 -8.01
C ARG A 167 -18.76 -1.59 -8.86
N TRP A 168 -19.19 -2.44 -9.78
CA TRP A 168 -18.30 -3.10 -10.75
C TRP A 168 -17.54 -2.06 -11.59
N GLY A 169 -16.21 -2.17 -11.65
CA GLY A 169 -15.35 -1.20 -12.32
C GLY A 169 -15.12 0.10 -11.54
N GLY A 170 -15.81 0.30 -10.42
CA GLY A 170 -15.72 1.51 -9.61
C GLY A 170 -14.44 1.59 -8.77
N ASP A 171 -13.92 2.80 -8.63
CA ASP A 171 -12.75 3.13 -7.82
C ASP A 171 -12.89 4.49 -7.09
N THR A 172 -14.12 5.01 -6.97
CA THR A 172 -14.42 6.21 -6.17
C THR A 172 -15.42 5.88 -5.06
N VAL A 173 -15.26 6.55 -3.92
CA VAL A 173 -16.01 6.24 -2.70
C VAL A 173 -17.47 6.75 -2.69
N VAL A 174 -17.90 7.50 -3.72
CA VAL A 174 -19.29 7.98 -3.87
C VAL A 174 -20.03 7.28 -5.00
N ASP A 175 -19.36 7.06 -6.13
CA ASP A 175 -19.93 6.23 -7.19
C ASP A 175 -19.98 4.74 -6.80
N GLY A 176 -19.16 4.35 -5.82
CA GLY A 176 -19.00 2.97 -5.35
C GLY A 176 -17.73 2.32 -5.91
N MET A 177 -17.26 1.26 -5.25
CA MET A 177 -15.98 0.61 -5.57
C MET A 177 -16.13 -0.89 -5.86
N ASP A 178 -15.31 -1.46 -6.75
CA ASP A 178 -15.09 -2.90 -6.80
C ASP A 178 -13.95 -3.32 -5.86
N CYS A 179 -13.82 -4.63 -5.62
CA CYS A 179 -12.84 -5.19 -4.69
C CYS A 179 -11.42 -4.68 -4.97
N SER A 180 -10.95 -4.76 -6.21
CA SER A 180 -9.61 -4.34 -6.60
C SER A 180 -9.42 -2.82 -6.65
N GLY A 181 -10.47 -2.05 -7.00
CA GLY A 181 -10.46 -0.59 -6.97
C GLY A 181 -10.39 -0.03 -5.55
N PHE A 182 -11.15 -0.60 -4.63
CA PHE A 182 -11.08 -0.32 -3.19
C PHE A 182 -9.67 -0.57 -2.65
N VAL A 183 -9.11 -1.76 -2.88
CA VAL A 183 -7.77 -2.12 -2.38
C VAL A 183 -6.70 -1.20 -2.97
N ARG A 184 -6.79 -0.87 -4.27
CA ARG A 184 -5.89 0.09 -4.93
C ARG A 184 -5.98 1.50 -4.35
N ALA A 185 -7.17 1.96 -3.97
CA ALA A 185 -7.35 3.26 -3.33
C ALA A 185 -6.68 3.31 -1.95
N VAL A 186 -6.87 2.30 -1.10
CA VAL A 186 -6.21 2.21 0.21
C VAL A 186 -4.68 2.19 0.08
N TYR A 187 -4.17 1.38 -0.84
CA TYR A 187 -2.72 1.25 -1.05
C TYR A 187 -2.06 2.53 -1.58
N ASN A 188 -2.71 3.24 -2.50
CA ASN A 188 -2.22 4.54 -2.99
C ASN A 188 -2.19 5.61 -1.88
N LEU A 189 -3.16 5.58 -0.95
CA LEU A 189 -3.15 6.44 0.23
C LEU A 189 -1.98 6.11 1.18
N CYS A 190 -1.59 4.85 1.25
CA CYS A 190 -0.40 4.37 1.96
C CYS A 190 0.92 4.57 1.18
N GLY A 191 0.86 5.09 -0.06
CA GLY A 191 2.04 5.46 -0.86
C GLY A 191 2.59 4.35 -1.75
N ILE A 192 1.85 3.27 -2.00
CA ILE A 192 2.20 2.25 -2.99
C ILE A 192 1.12 2.20 -4.08
N ASN A 193 1.50 2.37 -5.34
CA ASN A 193 0.59 2.10 -6.44
C ASN A 193 0.63 0.60 -6.79
N ILE A 194 -0.54 0.03 -7.02
CA ILE A 194 -0.73 -1.40 -7.29
C ILE A 194 -1.60 -1.59 -8.54
N PRO A 195 -1.52 -2.74 -9.24
CA PRO A 195 -2.30 -3.00 -10.45
C PRO A 195 -3.82 -2.83 -10.26
N ARG A 196 -4.56 -2.55 -11.35
CA ARG A 196 -5.99 -2.26 -11.27
C ARG A 196 -6.87 -3.48 -10.99
N THR A 197 -6.47 -4.68 -11.43
CA THR A 197 -7.28 -5.89 -11.26
C THR A 197 -6.73 -6.81 -10.16
N SER A 198 -7.63 -7.53 -9.48
CA SER A 198 -7.27 -8.49 -8.42
C SER A 198 -6.32 -9.60 -8.92
N ARG A 199 -6.45 -10.03 -10.18
CA ARG A 199 -5.56 -11.02 -10.80
C ARG A 199 -4.14 -10.49 -11.01
N GLU A 200 -3.98 -9.22 -11.39
CA GLU A 200 -2.65 -8.61 -11.52
C GLU A 200 -2.05 -8.32 -10.14
N GLN A 201 -2.86 -7.86 -9.18
CA GLN A 201 -2.46 -7.71 -7.78
C GLN A 201 -1.92 -9.05 -7.22
N TYR A 202 -2.56 -10.19 -7.50
CA TYR A 202 -2.07 -11.50 -7.05
C TYR A 202 -0.73 -11.94 -7.70
N ARG A 203 -0.34 -11.35 -8.84
CA ARG A 203 0.94 -11.69 -9.50
C ARG A 203 2.14 -10.96 -8.90
N VAL A 204 1.91 -9.86 -8.18
CA VAL A 204 2.95 -9.02 -7.59
C VAL A 204 2.93 -9.09 -6.06
N GLY A 205 3.99 -8.60 -5.42
CA GLY A 205 4.19 -8.69 -3.97
C GLY A 205 4.68 -10.07 -3.52
N ASP A 206 5.20 -10.12 -2.30
CA ASP A 206 5.78 -11.32 -1.71
C ASP A 206 4.66 -12.28 -1.28
N ALA A 207 4.82 -13.59 -1.54
CA ALA A 207 3.84 -14.58 -1.09
C ALA A 207 3.83 -14.73 0.44
N VAL A 208 2.65 -14.89 1.04
CA VAL A 208 2.45 -15.06 2.49
C VAL A 208 1.59 -16.29 2.77
N GLY A 209 2.00 -17.13 3.72
CA GLY A 209 1.19 -18.25 4.20
C GLY A 209 0.00 -17.78 5.06
N ARG A 210 -1.10 -18.53 5.10
CA ARG A 210 -2.31 -18.15 5.88
C ARG A 210 -2.00 -17.86 7.35
N GLU A 211 -1.15 -18.68 7.97
CA GLU A 211 -0.74 -18.54 9.38
C GLU A 211 0.28 -17.40 9.62
N GLU A 212 0.79 -16.79 8.55
CA GLU A 212 1.77 -15.69 8.58
C GLU A 212 1.15 -14.32 8.27
N LEU A 213 -0.18 -14.28 8.11
CA LEU A 213 -0.94 -13.07 7.78
C LEU A 213 -0.77 -11.98 8.84
N LYS A 214 -0.57 -10.76 8.36
CA LYS A 214 -0.42 -9.54 9.16
C LYS A 214 -1.30 -8.44 8.60
N ASP A 215 -1.69 -7.52 9.46
CA ASP A 215 -2.48 -6.34 9.11
C ASP A 215 -1.91 -5.65 7.87
N GLY A 216 -2.80 -5.41 6.90
CA GLY A 216 -2.47 -4.83 5.61
C GLY A 216 -2.28 -5.86 4.48
N ASP A 217 -1.90 -7.11 4.76
CA ASP A 217 -1.70 -8.12 3.71
C ASP A 217 -2.96 -8.30 2.84
N LEU A 218 -2.76 -8.51 1.55
CA LEU A 218 -3.85 -8.75 0.61
C LEU A 218 -4.21 -10.24 0.59
N VAL A 219 -5.48 -10.54 0.82
CA VAL A 219 -6.04 -11.90 0.76
C VAL A 219 -6.85 -12.07 -0.53
N PHE A 220 -6.57 -13.15 -1.27
CA PHE A 220 -7.13 -13.37 -2.61
C PHE A 220 -7.98 -14.62 -2.68
N PHE A 221 -9.05 -14.52 -3.44
CA PHE A 221 -10.06 -15.55 -3.58
C PHE A 221 -10.38 -15.82 -5.06
N GLY A 222 -10.66 -17.09 -5.38
CA GLY A 222 -10.81 -17.55 -6.76
C GLY A 222 -11.16 -19.03 -6.88
N ALA A 223 -10.98 -19.60 -8.07
CA ALA A 223 -10.97 -21.06 -8.25
C ALA A 223 -9.54 -21.63 -8.24
N SER A 224 -8.56 -20.81 -8.65
CA SER A 224 -7.14 -21.14 -8.75
C SER A 224 -6.32 -19.83 -8.74
N GLY A 225 -4.98 -19.92 -8.73
CA GLY A 225 -4.08 -18.76 -8.86
C GLY A 225 -4.23 -18.00 -10.19
N GLU A 226 -4.76 -18.65 -11.23
CA GLU A 226 -5.05 -18.03 -12.53
C GLU A 226 -6.47 -17.44 -12.57
N GLU A 227 -7.38 -17.97 -11.75
CA GLU A 227 -8.79 -17.61 -11.67
C GLU A 227 -9.15 -16.83 -10.39
N ILE A 228 -8.26 -15.93 -9.98
CA ILE A 228 -8.57 -14.89 -8.99
C ILE A 228 -9.74 -14.04 -9.50
N ASN A 229 -10.76 -13.90 -8.66
CA ASN A 229 -11.95 -13.08 -8.94
C ASN A 229 -12.28 -12.08 -7.83
N HIS A 230 -11.64 -12.18 -6.67
CA HIS A 230 -11.91 -11.31 -5.53
C HIS A 230 -10.66 -11.10 -4.64
N VAL A 231 -10.62 -9.96 -3.93
CA VAL A 231 -9.51 -9.51 -3.09
C VAL A 231 -10.01 -8.66 -1.92
N GLY A 232 -9.32 -8.71 -0.79
CA GLY A 232 -9.50 -7.81 0.34
C GLY A 232 -8.22 -7.57 1.14
N ILE A 233 -8.30 -6.68 2.13
CA ILE A 233 -7.18 -6.31 3.01
C ILE A 233 -7.38 -6.96 4.37
N PHE A 234 -6.41 -7.73 4.84
CA PHE A 234 -6.43 -8.36 6.16
C PHE A 234 -6.34 -7.30 7.29
N VAL A 235 -7.19 -7.45 8.31
CA VAL A 235 -7.33 -6.52 9.45
C VAL A 235 -7.29 -7.25 10.80
N GLY A 236 -6.43 -8.26 10.86
CA GLY A 236 -6.16 -9.05 12.07
C GLY A 236 -7.28 -10.03 12.44
N ASN A 237 -6.92 -10.97 13.32
CA ASN A 237 -7.85 -11.91 13.96
C ASN A 237 -8.73 -12.70 12.96
N GLY A 238 -8.14 -13.17 11.85
CA GLY A 238 -8.86 -13.94 10.82
C GLY A 238 -9.84 -13.13 9.97
N ARG A 239 -9.83 -11.79 10.04
CA ARG A 239 -10.80 -10.92 9.34
C ARG A 239 -10.14 -10.09 8.25
N PHE A 240 -10.94 -9.68 7.28
CA PHE A 240 -10.51 -8.80 6.19
C PHE A 240 -11.63 -7.83 5.78
N VAL A 241 -11.24 -6.66 5.26
CA VAL A 241 -12.15 -5.68 4.64
C VAL A 241 -12.14 -5.88 3.14
N HIS A 242 -13.32 -5.87 2.50
CA HIS A 242 -13.47 -6.03 1.05
C HIS A 242 -14.73 -5.35 0.52
N ALA A 243 -14.76 -5.07 -0.78
CA ALA A 243 -15.98 -4.72 -1.52
C ALA A 243 -16.56 -6.01 -2.14
N PRO A 244 -17.66 -6.58 -1.60
CA PRO A 244 -18.08 -7.95 -1.89
C PRO A 244 -18.63 -8.16 -3.31
N ARG A 245 -19.75 -7.51 -3.64
CA ARG A 245 -20.55 -7.73 -4.85
C ARG A 245 -21.65 -6.67 -4.97
N ARG A 246 -22.28 -6.56 -6.14
CA ARG A 246 -23.41 -5.65 -6.38
C ARG A 246 -24.55 -5.88 -5.37
N GLY A 247 -25.13 -4.78 -4.86
CA GLY A 247 -26.24 -4.80 -3.89
C GLY A 247 -25.79 -5.04 -2.45
N ASP A 248 -24.52 -4.76 -2.16
CA ASP A 248 -23.85 -5.00 -0.88
C ASP A 248 -22.70 -3.99 -0.75
N ASP A 249 -22.28 -3.68 0.48
CA ASP A 249 -21.34 -2.58 0.77
C ASP A 249 -19.96 -3.12 1.18
N ILE A 250 -18.94 -2.27 1.11
CA ILE A 250 -17.63 -2.56 1.70
C ILE A 250 -17.81 -2.90 3.18
N LYS A 251 -17.27 -4.04 3.61
CA LYS A 251 -17.46 -4.55 4.97
C LYS A 251 -16.32 -5.42 5.42
N VAL A 252 -16.30 -5.68 6.73
CA VAL A 252 -15.48 -6.72 7.35
C VAL A 252 -16.17 -8.08 7.12
N SER A 253 -15.40 -9.12 6.84
CA SER A 253 -15.87 -10.52 6.85
C SER A 253 -14.81 -11.45 7.44
N SER A 254 -15.20 -12.67 7.80
CA SER A 254 -14.28 -13.66 8.36
C SER A 254 -13.67 -14.50 7.25
N MET A 255 -12.37 -14.76 7.30
CA MET A 255 -11.74 -15.78 6.45
C MET A 255 -12.25 -17.19 6.79
N ASP A 256 -12.81 -17.36 7.99
CA ASP A 256 -13.37 -18.62 8.46
C ASP A 256 -14.84 -18.81 8.05
N ASP A 257 -15.47 -17.85 7.37
CA ASP A 257 -16.76 -18.08 6.71
C ASP A 257 -16.58 -19.16 5.62
N ALA A 258 -17.46 -20.17 5.58
CA ALA A 258 -17.28 -21.35 4.73
C ALA A 258 -17.07 -21.03 3.23
N TYR A 259 -17.64 -19.92 2.74
CA TYR A 259 -17.38 -19.42 1.38
C TYR A 259 -15.93 -18.98 1.21
N PHE A 260 -15.39 -18.16 2.11
CA PHE A 260 -14.03 -17.63 2.03
C PHE A 260 -12.98 -18.72 2.32
N GLN A 261 -13.24 -19.63 3.26
CA GLN A 261 -12.39 -20.82 3.45
C GLN A 261 -12.23 -21.64 2.16
N LYS A 262 -13.34 -21.97 1.48
CA LYS A 262 -13.34 -22.75 0.24
C LYS A 262 -12.72 -22.02 -0.95
N ARG A 263 -12.72 -20.68 -0.92
CA ARG A 263 -12.31 -19.83 -2.04
C ARG A 263 -10.92 -19.21 -1.87
N PHE A 264 -10.29 -19.33 -0.70
CA PHE A 264 -8.97 -18.73 -0.44
C PHE A 264 -7.90 -19.38 -1.32
N VAL A 265 -7.20 -18.57 -2.10
CA VAL A 265 -6.15 -19.03 -3.03
C VAL A 265 -4.75 -18.70 -2.50
N GLY A 266 -4.60 -17.58 -1.79
CA GLY A 266 -3.34 -17.17 -1.20
C GLY A 266 -3.34 -15.71 -0.76
N ALA A 267 -2.21 -15.25 -0.24
CA ALA A 267 -2.02 -13.89 0.22
C ALA A 267 -0.71 -13.26 -0.27
N LYS A 268 -0.68 -11.93 -0.32
CA LYS A 268 0.47 -11.13 -0.75
C LYS A 268 0.80 -9.98 0.21
N ARG A 269 2.09 -9.76 0.44
CA ARG A 269 2.64 -8.63 1.20
C ARG A 269 3.37 -7.66 0.29
N TYR A 270 3.19 -6.38 0.59
CA TYR A 270 3.60 -5.25 -0.24
C TYR A 270 4.51 -4.25 0.51
N PHE A 271 4.58 -4.34 1.84
CA PHE A 271 5.39 -3.51 2.72
C PHE A 271 6.68 -4.25 3.17
#